data_AF-A0A1B1N9D1-F1
#
_entry.id   AF-A0A1B1N9D1-F1
#
_cell.length_a   1.000
_cell.length_b   1.000
_cell.length_c   1.000
_cell.angle_alpha   90.00
_cell.angle_beta   90.00
_cell.angle_gamma   90.00
#
_symmetry.space_group_name_H-M   'P 1'
#
loop_
_entity.id
_entity.type
_entity.pdbx_description
1 polymer ?
#
loop_
_entity_poly.entity_id
_entity_poly.type
_entity_poly.pdbx_seq_one_letter_code
_entity_poly.pdbx_strand_id
1 'polypeptide(L)'
;MVGTGHSNAWVRPVDGTPVLFVALELLPPEGYEDILVVHELVHVVHLQALLPALARRAELENHLGLRIWLEGLAVAATRQLLPDRPAHHYFFVAGYDWPEQCRTALPQIAPTLLRNLEVCDATLTYAFVGVTEDQPWPSRAGYWIGDQVVTEVMQAGTELDELLGWQPDRIVQSLRASALLTGRS
;
A
#
# COMPACT_ATOMS: atom_id res chain seq x y z
N MET A 1 0.25 -14.82 -3.01
CA MET A 1 1.40 -15.04 -3.93
C MET A 1 0.89 -15.71 -5.21
N VAL A 2 1.19 -15.15 -6.39
CA VAL A 2 0.92 -15.86 -7.66
C VAL A 2 2.18 -16.57 -8.13
N GLY A 3 1.98 -17.75 -8.68
CA GLY A 3 2.91 -18.88 -8.62
C GLY A 3 2.48 -19.94 -7.59
N THR A 4 1.59 -19.60 -6.65
CA THR A 4 1.00 -20.53 -5.66
C THR A 4 -0.53 -20.41 -5.49
N GLY A 5 -1.25 -19.61 -6.30
CA GLY A 5 -2.72 -19.52 -6.26
C GLY A 5 -3.33 -18.61 -5.17
N HIS A 6 -2.62 -17.56 -4.71
CA HIS A 6 -3.07 -16.72 -3.58
C HIS A 6 -2.97 -15.20 -3.84
N SER A 7 -3.19 -14.70 -5.07
CA SER A 7 -3.49 -13.27 -5.33
C SER A 7 -4.32 -13.18 -6.62
N ASN A 8 -5.28 -12.26 -6.64
CA ASN A 8 -6.14 -12.00 -7.81
C ASN A 8 -5.44 -11.15 -8.88
N ALA A 9 -4.51 -10.28 -8.49
CA ALA A 9 -3.61 -9.57 -9.39
C ALA A 9 -2.29 -9.22 -8.68
N TRP A 10 -1.26 -8.86 -9.46
CA TRP A 10 0.02 -8.34 -8.97
C TRP A 10 0.83 -7.69 -10.10
N VAL A 11 1.79 -6.84 -9.71
CA VAL A 11 2.77 -6.23 -10.62
C VAL A 11 4.17 -6.76 -10.32
N ARG A 12 4.94 -7.08 -11.37
CA ARG A 12 6.35 -7.47 -11.26
C ARG A 12 7.15 -7.04 -12.50
N PRO A 13 8.45 -6.72 -12.40
CA PRO A 13 9.26 -6.54 -13.60
C PRO A 13 9.45 -7.87 -14.37
N VAL A 14 9.30 -7.81 -15.69
CA VAL A 14 9.71 -8.85 -16.66
C VAL A 14 10.65 -8.16 -17.65
N ASP A 15 11.89 -8.62 -17.73
CA ASP A 15 12.93 -8.03 -18.60
C ASP A 15 13.05 -6.50 -18.45
N GLY A 16 13.00 -6.02 -17.20
CA GLY A 16 13.11 -4.59 -16.87
C GLY A 16 11.86 -3.76 -17.18
N THR A 17 10.75 -4.39 -17.57
CA THR A 17 9.47 -3.73 -17.83
C THR A 17 8.46 -4.11 -16.75
N PRO A 18 7.78 -3.17 -16.08
CA PRO A 18 6.69 -3.47 -15.17
C PRO A 18 5.54 -4.16 -15.91
N VAL A 19 5.13 -5.34 -15.46
CA VAL A 19 4.02 -6.11 -16.03
C VAL A 19 2.96 -6.34 -14.96
N LEU A 20 1.73 -6.01 -15.30
CA LEU A 20 0.53 -6.38 -14.54
C LEU A 20 0.10 -7.78 -14.96
N PHE A 21 -0.06 -8.66 -13.97
CA PHE A 21 -0.66 -9.96 -14.13
C PHE A 21 -2.01 -10.02 -13.42
N VAL A 22 -3.01 -10.56 -14.09
CA VAL A 22 -4.37 -10.72 -13.57
C VAL A 22 -4.78 -12.18 -13.66
N ALA A 23 -5.15 -12.78 -12.54
CA ALA A 23 -5.71 -14.12 -12.48
C ALA A 23 -7.23 -14.02 -12.69
N LEU A 24 -7.69 -14.22 -13.93
CA LEU A 24 -9.09 -14.04 -14.32
C LEU A 24 -10.05 -14.91 -13.51
N GLU A 25 -9.61 -16.11 -13.12
CA GLU A 25 -10.35 -17.06 -12.30
C GLU A 25 -10.50 -16.64 -10.84
N LEU A 26 -9.74 -15.63 -10.39
CA LEU A 26 -9.78 -15.05 -9.04
C LEU A 26 -10.32 -13.62 -9.02
N LEU A 27 -10.90 -13.14 -10.13
CA LEU A 27 -11.51 -11.82 -10.15
C LEU A 27 -12.66 -11.76 -9.13
N PRO A 28 -12.79 -10.62 -8.43
CA PRO A 28 -13.87 -10.41 -7.48
C PRO A 28 -15.24 -10.38 -8.20
N PRO A 29 -16.36 -10.47 -7.46
CA PRO A 29 -17.70 -10.31 -8.02
C PRO A 29 -17.86 -8.97 -8.77
N GLU A 30 -18.87 -8.89 -9.65
CA GLU A 30 -19.15 -7.71 -10.49
C GLU A 30 -19.08 -6.38 -9.71
N GLY A 31 -18.32 -5.41 -10.25
CA GLY A 31 -18.16 -4.05 -9.71
C GLY A 31 -16.95 -3.82 -8.81
N TYR A 32 -16.03 -4.79 -8.73
CA TYR A 32 -14.75 -4.68 -8.00
C TYR A 32 -13.52 -4.81 -8.92
N GLU A 33 -13.72 -5.33 -10.12
CA GLU A 33 -12.67 -5.57 -11.12
C GLU A 33 -12.00 -4.28 -11.58
N ASP A 34 -12.75 -3.18 -11.69
CA ASP A 34 -12.22 -1.88 -12.08
C ASP A 34 -11.32 -1.29 -10.98
N ILE A 35 -11.74 -1.40 -9.71
CA ILE A 35 -10.94 -1.02 -8.54
C ILE A 35 -9.64 -1.83 -8.50
N LEU A 36 -9.72 -3.15 -8.68
CA LEU A 36 -8.54 -4.02 -8.72
C LEU A 36 -7.58 -3.62 -9.84
N VAL A 37 -8.07 -3.46 -11.06
CA VAL A 37 -7.24 -3.13 -12.23
C VAL A 37 -6.60 -1.76 -12.06
N VAL A 38 -7.35 -0.74 -11.60
CA VAL A 38 -6.80 0.60 -11.38
C VAL A 38 -5.76 0.60 -10.26
N HIS A 39 -6.02 -0.11 -9.14
CA HIS A 39 -5.06 -0.25 -8.04
C HIS A 39 -3.74 -0.83 -8.53
N GLU A 40 -3.79 -1.89 -9.31
CA GLU A 40 -2.57 -2.50 -9.83
C GLU A 40 -1.91 -1.67 -10.95
N LEU A 41 -2.67 -0.93 -11.76
CA LEU A 41 -2.08 0.00 -12.72
C LEU A 41 -1.30 1.13 -12.01
N VAL A 42 -1.73 1.58 -10.84
CA VAL A 42 -0.95 2.52 -10.03
C VAL A 42 0.39 1.89 -9.61
N HIS A 43 0.39 0.61 -9.22
CA HIS A 43 1.63 -0.13 -8.94
C HIS A 43 2.54 -0.24 -10.16
N VAL A 44 2.00 -0.40 -11.38
CA VAL A 44 2.80 -0.37 -12.64
C VAL A 44 3.54 0.95 -12.79
N VAL A 45 2.84 2.07 -12.64
CA VAL A 45 3.42 3.41 -12.81
C VAL A 45 4.49 3.68 -11.76
N HIS A 46 4.23 3.34 -10.49
CA HIS A 46 5.20 3.57 -9.43
C HIS A 46 6.40 2.61 -9.55
N LEU A 47 6.17 1.33 -9.88
CA LEU A 47 7.26 0.39 -10.09
C LEU A 47 8.22 0.90 -11.18
N GLN A 48 7.70 1.48 -12.27
CA GLN A 48 8.51 2.09 -13.32
C GLN A 48 9.49 3.13 -12.76
N ALA A 49 9.05 3.98 -11.83
CA ALA A 49 9.89 4.99 -11.18
C ALA A 49 10.91 4.39 -10.18
N LEU A 50 10.61 3.23 -9.61
CA LEU A 50 11.46 2.54 -8.62
C LEU A 50 12.46 1.55 -9.24
N LEU A 51 12.29 1.13 -10.50
CA LEU A 51 13.19 0.18 -11.16
C LEU A 51 14.69 0.53 -11.00
N PRO A 52 15.15 1.78 -11.18
CA PRO A 52 16.56 2.12 -11.00
C PRO A 52 17.05 1.95 -9.55
N ALA A 53 16.17 2.11 -8.56
CA ALA A 53 16.49 1.88 -7.15
C ALA A 53 16.53 0.38 -6.84
N LEU A 54 15.52 -0.37 -7.29
CA LEU A 54 15.42 -1.83 -7.11
C LEU A 54 16.57 -2.58 -7.79
N ALA A 55 17.00 -2.14 -8.96
CA ALA A 55 18.15 -2.72 -9.66
C ALA A 55 19.46 -2.57 -8.87
N ARG A 56 19.58 -1.53 -8.02
CA ARG A 56 20.75 -1.29 -7.16
C ARG A 56 20.60 -1.90 -5.76
N ARG A 57 19.37 -2.09 -5.30
CA ARG A 57 19.00 -2.49 -3.95
C ARG A 57 17.78 -3.40 -3.98
N ALA A 58 17.98 -4.67 -4.32
CA ALA A 58 16.92 -5.66 -4.45
C ALA A 58 16.16 -5.89 -3.12
N GLU A 59 16.80 -5.66 -1.98
CA GLU A 59 16.17 -5.78 -0.67
C GLU A 59 15.01 -4.80 -0.45
N LEU A 60 14.94 -3.72 -1.24
CA LEU A 60 13.84 -2.76 -1.19
C LEU A 60 12.48 -3.38 -1.52
N GLU A 61 12.43 -4.54 -2.18
CA GLU A 61 11.19 -5.30 -2.39
C GLU A 61 10.47 -5.61 -1.06
N ASN A 62 11.23 -5.78 0.03
CA ASN A 62 10.71 -6.09 1.36
C ASN A 62 10.86 -4.93 2.35
N HIS A 63 11.07 -3.70 1.87
CA HIS A 63 11.24 -2.53 2.72
C HIS A 63 9.89 -2.06 3.28
N LEU A 64 9.70 -2.13 4.60
CA LEU A 64 8.41 -1.91 5.25
C LEU A 64 7.74 -0.58 4.89
N GLY A 65 8.46 0.54 5.06
CA GLY A 65 7.93 1.88 4.79
C GLY A 65 7.52 2.07 3.33
N LEU A 66 8.37 1.62 2.40
CA LEU A 66 8.07 1.61 0.97
C LEU A 66 6.81 0.79 0.65
N ARG A 67 6.66 -0.41 1.22
CA ARG A 67 5.48 -1.25 0.99
C ARG A 67 4.19 -0.63 1.51
N ILE A 68 4.22 -0.05 2.72
CA ILE A 68 3.05 0.66 3.26
C ILE A 68 2.67 1.85 2.39
N TRP A 69 3.66 2.62 1.95
CA TRP A 69 3.44 3.75 1.05
C TRP A 69 2.86 3.30 -0.29
N LEU A 70 3.42 2.25 -0.91
CA LEU A 70 2.94 1.74 -2.20
C LEU A 70 1.47 1.34 -2.14
N GLU A 71 1.08 0.55 -1.14
CA GLU A 71 -0.33 0.15 -1.00
C GLU A 71 -1.22 1.34 -0.69
N GLY A 72 -0.78 2.25 0.19
CA GLY A 72 -1.51 3.47 0.51
C GLY A 72 -1.73 4.39 -0.68
N LEU A 73 -0.70 4.58 -1.50
CA LEU A 73 -0.76 5.40 -2.71
C LEU A 73 -1.69 4.78 -3.73
N ALA A 74 -1.62 3.45 -3.92
CA ALA A 74 -2.52 2.74 -4.82
C ALA A 74 -3.99 2.90 -4.39
N VAL A 75 -4.29 2.82 -3.09
CA VAL A 75 -5.64 3.09 -2.55
C VAL A 75 -6.07 4.53 -2.83
N ALA A 76 -5.25 5.52 -2.44
CA ALA A 76 -5.58 6.94 -2.58
C ALA A 76 -5.78 7.35 -4.05
N ALA A 77 -4.88 6.91 -4.93
CA ALA A 77 -4.95 7.14 -6.36
C ALA A 77 -6.18 6.48 -6.99
N THR A 78 -6.48 5.23 -6.62
CA THR A 78 -7.67 4.52 -7.11
C THR A 78 -8.94 5.24 -6.70
N ARG A 79 -9.02 5.72 -5.46
CA ARG A 79 -10.16 6.50 -4.96
C ARG A 79 -10.32 7.85 -5.67
N GLN A 80 -9.22 8.48 -6.10
CA GLN A 80 -9.26 9.70 -6.91
C GLN A 80 -9.71 9.43 -8.35
N LEU A 81 -9.29 8.31 -8.94
CA LEU A 81 -9.57 7.95 -10.34
C LEU A 81 -10.95 7.31 -10.54
N LEU A 82 -11.43 6.57 -9.54
CA LEU A 82 -12.72 5.89 -9.53
C LEU A 82 -13.52 6.32 -8.28
N PRO A 83 -14.03 7.56 -8.23
CA PRO A 83 -14.77 8.04 -7.07
C PRO A 83 -16.10 7.27 -6.87
N ASP A 84 -16.76 7.55 -5.75
CA ASP A 84 -18.12 7.08 -5.42
C ASP A 84 -18.28 5.57 -5.20
N ARG A 85 -17.18 4.85 -4.97
CA ARG A 85 -17.23 3.46 -4.48
C ARG A 85 -17.26 3.39 -2.95
N PRO A 86 -17.90 2.36 -2.37
CA PRO A 86 -17.88 2.16 -0.92
C PRO A 86 -16.44 2.05 -0.40
N ALA A 87 -16.12 2.75 0.69
CA ALA A 87 -14.74 2.87 1.19
C ALA A 87 -14.03 1.52 1.39
N HIS A 88 -14.73 0.51 1.91
CA HIS A 88 -14.18 -0.82 2.14
C HIS A 88 -13.75 -1.55 0.85
N HIS A 89 -14.27 -1.18 -0.32
CA HIS A 89 -13.87 -1.78 -1.59
C HIS A 89 -12.40 -1.47 -1.92
N TYR A 90 -11.93 -0.24 -1.67
CA TYR A 90 -10.56 0.15 -1.99
C TYR A 90 -9.50 -0.57 -1.14
N PHE A 91 -9.90 -1.10 0.03
CA PHE A 91 -8.99 -1.83 0.92
C PHE A 91 -9.00 -3.34 0.67
N PHE A 92 -9.91 -3.84 -0.16
CA PHE A 92 -10.10 -5.27 -0.44
C PHE A 92 -10.20 -6.13 0.84
N VAL A 93 -10.94 -5.62 1.83
CA VAL A 93 -11.20 -6.28 3.12
C VAL A 93 -12.68 -6.54 3.30
N ALA A 94 -13.01 -7.61 4.03
CA ALA A 94 -14.38 -7.86 4.45
C ALA A 94 -14.71 -7.01 5.68
N GLY A 95 -15.89 -6.37 5.69
CA GLY A 95 -16.41 -5.66 6.85
C GLY A 95 -16.34 -4.14 6.73
N TYR A 96 -17.47 -3.49 7.02
CA TYR A 96 -17.61 -2.03 6.98
C TYR A 96 -16.89 -1.31 8.13
N ASP A 97 -16.60 -2.01 9.21
CA ASP A 97 -15.96 -1.48 10.43
C ASP A 97 -14.43 -1.61 10.43
N TRP A 98 -13.84 -2.27 9.44
CA TRP A 98 -12.39 -2.47 9.38
C TRP A 98 -11.55 -1.16 9.48
N PRO A 99 -11.92 -0.04 8.83
CA PRO A 99 -11.21 1.23 9.03
C PRO A 99 -11.27 1.74 10.48
N GLU A 100 -12.41 1.55 11.14
CA GLU A 100 -12.61 1.91 12.55
C GLU A 100 -11.70 1.06 13.45
N GLN A 101 -11.59 -0.24 13.17
CA GLN A 101 -10.67 -1.15 13.87
C GLN A 101 -9.21 -0.72 13.70
N CYS A 102 -8.78 -0.36 12.48
CA CYS A 102 -7.42 0.12 12.21
C CYS A 102 -7.08 1.38 13.01
N ARG A 103 -8.00 2.36 13.02
CA ARG A 103 -7.82 3.60 13.80
C ARG A 103 -7.81 3.34 15.31
N THR A 104 -8.63 2.41 15.81
CA THR A 104 -8.60 2.02 17.24
C THR A 104 -7.27 1.35 17.61
N ALA A 105 -6.71 0.54 16.71
CA ALA A 105 -5.42 -0.13 16.92
C ALA A 105 -4.19 0.77 16.67
N LEU A 106 -4.36 1.94 16.04
CA LEU A 106 -3.28 2.84 15.65
C LEU A 106 -2.27 3.17 16.77
N PRO A 107 -2.68 3.46 18.03
CA PRO A 107 -1.72 3.72 19.11
C PRO A 107 -0.76 2.55 19.39
N GLN A 108 -1.17 1.32 19.08
CA GLN A 108 -0.34 0.13 19.22
C GLN A 108 0.53 -0.11 17.98
N ILE A 109 -0.02 0.15 16.79
CA ILE A 109 0.65 -0.09 15.51
C ILE A 109 1.75 0.96 15.27
N ALA A 110 1.46 2.24 15.48
CA ALA A 110 2.32 3.35 15.07
C ALA A 110 3.74 3.29 15.67
N PRO A 111 3.95 3.02 16.97
CA PRO A 111 5.31 2.89 17.52
C PRO A 111 6.09 1.74 16.89
N THR A 112 5.44 0.62 16.62
CA THR A 112 6.07 -0.55 15.97
C THR A 112 6.44 -0.23 14.53
N LEU A 113 5.53 0.42 13.79
CA LEU A 113 5.80 0.85 12.43
C LEU A 113 6.97 1.84 12.37
N LEU A 114 6.93 2.93 13.16
CA LEU A 114 7.94 3.98 13.15
C LEU A 114 9.35 3.47 13.43
N ARG A 115 9.49 2.50 14.35
CA ARG A 115 10.79 1.87 14.65
C ARG A 115 11.35 1.04 13.50
N ASN A 116 10.49 0.54 12.62
CA ASN A 116 10.86 -0.43 11.59
C ASN A 116 10.71 0.10 10.16
N LEU A 117 10.44 1.40 9.95
CA LEU A 117 10.16 1.95 8.62
C LEU A 117 11.19 1.61 7.55
N GLU A 118 12.47 1.53 7.92
CA GLU A 118 13.59 1.25 7.00
C GLU A 118 13.99 -0.23 6.94
N VAL A 119 13.31 -1.10 7.71
CA VAL A 119 13.63 -2.52 7.77
C VAL A 119 13.20 -3.20 6.48
N CYS A 120 14.12 -3.98 5.90
CA CYS A 120 13.88 -4.84 4.75
C CYS A 120 13.66 -6.27 5.22
N ASP A 121 12.42 -6.61 5.59
CA ASP A 121 12.04 -7.93 6.10
C ASP A 121 10.66 -8.34 5.57
N ALA A 122 10.60 -9.49 4.91
CA ALA A 122 9.39 -9.98 4.26
C ALA A 122 8.30 -10.38 5.27
N THR A 123 8.68 -10.96 6.41
CA THR A 123 7.75 -11.40 7.45
C THR A 123 7.09 -10.20 8.11
N LEU A 124 7.91 -9.21 8.49
CA LEU A 124 7.44 -7.97 9.07
C LEU A 124 6.59 -7.19 8.08
N THR A 125 7.02 -7.07 6.82
CA THR A 125 6.20 -6.46 5.76
C THR A 125 4.85 -7.15 5.65
N TYR A 126 4.84 -8.49 5.55
CA TYR A 126 3.60 -9.27 5.44
C TYR A 126 2.67 -9.09 6.65
N ALA A 127 3.22 -8.87 7.85
CA ALA A 127 2.42 -8.56 9.05
C ALA A 127 1.63 -7.23 8.96
N PHE A 128 2.03 -6.31 8.08
CA PHE A 128 1.35 -5.03 7.88
C PHE A 128 0.47 -5.00 6.62
N VAL A 129 0.91 -5.62 5.52
CA VAL A 129 0.23 -5.53 4.21
C VAL A 129 -0.38 -6.86 3.73
N GLY A 130 -0.11 -7.96 4.42
CA GLY A 130 -0.66 -9.28 4.10
C GLY A 130 -1.97 -9.59 4.84
N VAL A 131 -2.58 -10.71 4.46
CA VAL A 131 -3.73 -11.30 5.16
C VAL A 131 -3.19 -12.33 6.16
N THR A 132 -3.29 -12.00 7.45
CA THR A 132 -2.81 -12.80 8.59
C THR A 132 -3.54 -12.42 9.89
N GLU A 133 -3.74 -13.39 10.78
CA GLU A 133 -4.28 -13.20 12.13
C GLU A 133 -3.17 -13.25 13.21
N ASP A 134 -1.91 -13.30 12.81
CA ASP A 134 -0.77 -13.48 13.72
C ASP A 134 -0.40 -12.21 14.50
N GLN A 135 -1.13 -11.11 14.29
CA GLN A 135 -0.86 -9.80 14.89
C GLN A 135 -2.07 -9.32 15.71
N PRO A 136 -1.85 -8.51 16.75
CA PRO A 136 -2.95 -7.98 17.59
C PRO A 136 -3.77 -6.86 16.92
N TRP A 137 -3.49 -6.53 15.66
CA TRP A 137 -4.17 -5.52 14.87
C TRP A 137 -4.79 -6.13 13.60
N PRO A 138 -5.76 -5.43 12.96
CA PRO A 138 -6.39 -5.94 11.75
C PRO A 138 -5.39 -6.29 10.64
N SER A 139 -5.63 -7.40 9.94
CA SER A 139 -4.98 -7.72 8.68
C SER A 139 -4.94 -6.51 7.75
N ARG A 140 -3.83 -6.35 7.02
CA ARG A 140 -3.63 -5.27 6.04
C ARG A 140 -3.75 -3.85 6.59
N ALA A 141 -3.63 -3.63 7.91
CA ALA A 141 -3.71 -2.29 8.49
C ALA A 141 -2.72 -1.29 7.86
N GLY A 142 -1.62 -1.76 7.26
CA GLY A 142 -0.69 -0.96 6.47
C GLY A 142 -1.33 -0.24 5.27
N TYR A 143 -2.37 -0.80 4.65
CA TYR A 143 -3.11 -0.15 3.56
C TYR A 143 -3.81 1.11 4.05
N TRP A 144 -4.54 1.01 5.17
CA TRP A 144 -5.23 2.14 5.77
C TRP A 144 -4.22 3.19 6.23
N ILE A 145 -3.17 2.80 6.94
CA ILE A 145 -2.13 3.73 7.40
C ILE A 145 -1.50 4.46 6.20
N GLY A 146 -1.10 3.74 5.16
CA GLY A 146 -0.52 4.32 3.96
C GLY A 146 -1.47 5.30 3.28
N ASP A 147 -2.74 4.92 3.11
CA ASP A 147 -3.78 5.76 2.50
C ASP A 147 -3.99 7.08 3.27
N GLN A 148 -4.03 7.01 4.60
CA GLN A 148 -4.18 8.20 5.44
C GLN A 148 -2.96 9.12 5.34
N VAL A 149 -1.74 8.57 5.35
CA VAL A 149 -0.50 9.35 5.20
C VAL A 149 -0.41 9.99 3.81
N VAL A 150 -0.72 9.25 2.75
CA VAL A 150 -0.75 9.79 1.39
C VAL A 150 -1.80 10.90 1.28
N THR A 151 -2.98 10.68 1.85
CA THR A 151 -4.05 11.69 1.88
C THR A 151 -3.61 12.96 2.62
N GLU A 152 -2.93 12.83 3.77
CA GLU A 152 -2.34 13.96 4.51
C GLU A 152 -1.38 14.78 3.63
N VAL A 153 -0.50 14.11 2.90
CA VAL A 153 0.47 14.74 1.99
C VAL A 153 -0.21 15.44 0.81
N MET A 154 -1.24 14.82 0.23
CA MET A 154 -2.03 15.42 -0.85
C MET A 154 -2.80 16.64 -0.36
N GLN A 155 -3.38 16.59 0.83
CA GLN A 155 -4.07 17.73 1.46
C GLN A 155 -3.11 18.88 1.78
N ALA A 156 -1.83 18.59 2.00
CA ALA A 156 -0.78 19.61 2.13
C ALA A 156 -0.33 20.21 0.78
N GLY A 157 -0.91 19.77 -0.35
CA GLY A 157 -0.72 20.36 -1.67
C GLY A 157 0.26 19.63 -2.58
N THR A 158 0.64 18.38 -2.25
CA THR A 158 1.46 17.56 -3.17
C THR A 158 0.55 16.80 -4.13
N GLU A 159 0.79 16.96 -5.43
CA GLU A 159 -0.02 16.32 -6.47
C GLU A 159 0.33 14.83 -6.65
N LEU A 160 -0.64 14.04 -7.14
CA LEU A 160 -0.49 12.60 -7.28
C LEU A 160 0.68 12.18 -8.19
N ASP A 161 0.91 12.92 -9.28
CA ASP A 161 2.01 12.67 -10.22
C ASP A 161 3.39 12.80 -9.56
N GLU A 162 3.53 13.76 -8.65
CA GLU A 162 4.73 13.91 -7.84
C GLU A 162 4.93 12.71 -6.90
N LEU A 163 3.87 12.29 -6.21
CA LEU A 163 3.92 11.17 -5.25
C LEU A 163 4.30 9.84 -5.91
N LEU A 164 3.88 9.62 -7.16
CA LEU A 164 4.23 8.43 -7.94
C LEU A 164 5.73 8.33 -8.24
N GLY A 165 6.47 9.43 -8.19
CA GLY A 165 7.91 9.48 -8.41
C GLY A 165 8.76 9.41 -7.14
N TRP A 166 8.14 9.43 -5.95
CA TRP A 166 8.87 9.52 -4.69
C TRP A 166 9.76 8.30 -4.44
N GLN A 167 10.99 8.57 -4.02
CA GLN A 167 11.99 7.54 -3.71
C GLN A 167 11.92 7.12 -2.23
N PRO A 168 12.48 5.96 -1.86
CA PRO A 168 12.34 5.39 -0.50
C PRO A 168 12.67 6.35 0.64
N ASP A 169 13.74 7.14 0.52
CA ASP A 169 14.15 8.09 1.57
C ASP A 169 13.10 9.17 1.81
N ARG A 170 12.50 9.70 0.73
CA ARG A 170 11.43 10.71 0.82
C ARG A 170 10.16 10.12 1.40
N ILE A 171 9.83 8.88 1.00
CA ILE A 171 8.69 8.12 1.55
C ILE A 171 8.85 7.93 3.07
N VAL A 172 10.02 7.45 3.52
CA VAL A 172 10.30 7.27 4.95
C VAL A 172 10.22 8.59 5.71
N GLN A 173 10.76 9.67 5.13
CA GLN A 173 10.68 11.00 5.73
C GLN A 173 9.21 11.44 5.91
N SER A 174 8.37 11.22 4.91
CA SER A 174 6.94 11.55 4.97
C SER A 174 6.20 10.72 6.02
N LEU A 175 6.41 9.39 6.05
CA LEU A 175 5.84 8.50 7.06
C LEU A 175 6.24 8.92 8.49
N ARG A 176 7.50 9.33 8.69
CA ARG A 176 7.97 9.86 10.00
C ARG A 176 7.35 11.21 10.36
N ALA A 177 7.08 12.04 9.37
CA ALA A 177 6.54 13.38 9.60
C ALA A 177 5.04 13.37 9.89
N SER A 178 4.32 12.34 9.43
CA SER A 178 2.86 12.25 9.49
C SER A 178 2.29 12.57 10.88
N ALA A 179 1.32 13.47 10.89
CA ALA A 179 0.47 13.79 12.03
C ALA A 179 -0.19 12.54 12.61
N LEU A 180 -0.71 11.67 11.74
CA LEU A 180 -1.36 10.40 12.09
C LEU A 180 -0.45 9.51 12.94
N LEU A 181 0.78 9.29 12.47
CA LEU A 181 1.72 8.37 13.12
C LEU A 181 2.39 8.97 14.34
N THR A 182 2.52 10.30 14.38
CA THR A 182 3.17 11.00 15.49
C THR A 182 2.21 11.47 16.58
N GLY A 183 0.90 11.34 16.38
CA GLY A 183 -0.13 11.80 17.33
C GLY A 183 -0.21 13.32 17.44
N ARG A 184 0.25 14.05 16.42
CA ARG A 184 0.22 15.52 16.37
C ARG A 184 -0.99 15.96 15.56
N SER A 185 -2.13 16.18 16.22
CA SER A 185 -3.34 16.76 15.62
C SER A 185 -3.35 18.28 15.68
#